data_AF-A0A0S7ETP6-F1
#
_entry.id   AF-A0A0S7ETP6-F1
#
_cell.length_a   1.000
_cell.length_b   1.000
_cell.length_c   1.000
_cell.angle_alpha   90.00
_cell.angle_beta   90.00
_cell.angle_gamma   90.00
#
_symmetry.space_group_name_H-M   'P 1'
#
loop_
_entity.id
_entity.type
_entity.pdbx_description
1 polymer ?
#
loop_
_entity_poly.entity_id
_entity_poly.type
_entity_poly.pdbx_seq_one_letter_code
_entity_poly.pdbx_strand_id
1 'polypeptide(L)'
;KGGRQEEVINSNISMAHLVPHTPRNTLISLTGIEQMNTLLDNIISGESMDQLIGAPYGCGEQNMARMTLPLIAVLYLDKTNQWESVGFEKRNEAIQHIKTGHQTQLSFCKDDGSFAVYRFLQSTTWLTAYVAKVFAMASAYVHVDSSMVCGAIKFLILQTQ
;
A
#
# COMPACT_ATOMS: atom_id res chain seq x y z
N LYS A 1 8.67 -33.48 28.85
CA LYS A 1 9.94 -32.97 29.39
C LYS A 1 9.99 -31.48 29.10
N GLY A 2 9.72 -30.62 30.09
CA GLY A 2 9.75 -29.16 29.92
C GLY A 2 11.18 -28.65 30.03
N GLY A 3 11.76 -28.21 28.92
CA GLY A 3 13.07 -27.55 28.92
C GLY A 3 12.90 -26.09 29.36
N ARG A 4 13.74 -25.64 30.30
CA ARG A 4 13.91 -24.22 30.61
C ARG A 4 15.10 -23.73 29.77
N GLN A 5 14.87 -22.75 28.91
CA GLN A 5 15.93 -22.03 28.20
C GLN A 5 15.94 -20.60 28.73
N GLU A 6 17.12 -20.12 29.10
CA GLU A 6 17.35 -18.75 29.52
C GLU A 6 18.36 -18.12 28.58
N GLU A 7 18.03 -16.95 28.07
CA GLU A 7 18.95 -16.12 27.29
C GLU A 7 18.99 -14.71 27.84
N VAL A 8 20.18 -14.15 27.92
CA VAL A 8 20.42 -12.77 28.36
C VAL A 8 20.73 -11.94 27.13
N ILE A 9 19.82 -11.00 26.81
CA ILE A 9 19.98 -10.10 25.67
C ILE A 9 20.50 -8.76 26.19
N ASN A 10 21.76 -8.45 25.86
CA ASN A 10 22.36 -7.14 26.13
C ASN A 10 22.11 -6.22 24.94
N SER A 11 21.54 -5.03 25.17
CA SER A 11 21.22 -4.10 24.08
C SER A 11 22.47 -3.54 23.38
N ASN A 12 23.63 -3.52 24.06
CA ASN A 12 24.88 -2.90 23.60
C ASN A 12 24.73 -1.44 23.12
N ILE A 13 23.62 -0.78 23.46
CA ILE A 13 23.38 0.62 23.11
C ILE A 13 24.28 1.47 24.00
N SER A 14 25.22 2.17 23.37
CA SER A 14 26.12 3.09 24.07
C SER A 14 25.32 4.23 24.70
N MET A 15 25.48 4.40 26.01
CA MET A 15 24.85 5.48 26.77
C MET A 15 25.42 6.87 26.43
N ALA A 16 26.55 6.93 25.73
CA ALA A 16 27.23 8.20 25.38
C ALA A 16 26.46 9.02 24.32
N HIS A 17 25.53 8.41 23.59
CA HIS A 17 24.78 9.05 22.50
C HIS A 17 23.28 9.21 22.81
N LEU A 18 22.86 8.94 24.05
CA LEU A 18 21.48 9.13 24.47
C LEU A 18 21.26 10.55 24.96
N VAL A 19 20.16 11.17 24.52
CA VAL A 19 19.76 12.50 24.95
C VAL A 19 19.39 12.45 26.44
N PRO A 20 20.02 13.28 27.31
CA PRO A 20 19.70 13.32 28.73
C PRO A 20 18.21 13.54 29.00
N HIS A 21 17.66 12.89 30.01
CA HIS A 21 16.25 12.98 30.44
C HIS A 21 15.19 12.51 29.42
N THR A 22 15.58 11.81 28.36
CA THR A 22 14.60 11.19 27.44
C THR A 22 14.12 9.86 28.01
N PRO A 23 12.79 9.61 28.05
CA PRO A 23 12.27 8.31 28.45
C PRO A 23 12.76 7.20 27.51
N ARG A 24 13.20 6.08 28.09
CA ARG A 24 13.72 4.92 27.34
C ARG A 24 12.64 3.87 27.24
N ASN A 25 12.30 3.48 26.01
CA ASN A 25 11.37 2.39 25.74
C ASN A 25 12.13 1.24 25.10
N THR A 26 12.03 0.04 25.67
CA THR A 26 12.55 -1.20 25.08
C THR A 26 11.38 -2.14 24.90
N LEU A 27 11.07 -2.47 23.64
CA LEU A 27 10.00 -3.41 23.29
C LEU A 27 10.62 -4.77 22.99
N ILE A 28 10.33 -5.76 23.84
CA ILE A 28 10.69 -7.16 23.60
C ILE A 28 9.39 -7.90 23.31
N SER A 29 9.27 -8.49 22.12
CA SER A 29 8.11 -9.31 21.73
C SER A 29 8.56 -10.73 21.45
N LEU A 30 7.89 -11.69 22.09
CA LEU A 30 8.09 -13.12 21.93
C LEU A 30 6.73 -13.72 21.55
N THR A 31 6.68 -14.45 20.44
CA THR A 31 5.41 -14.98 19.93
C THR A 31 5.59 -16.43 19.50
N GLY A 32 4.78 -17.32 20.07
CA GLY A 32 4.68 -18.70 19.59
C GLY A 32 3.90 -18.75 18.27
N ILE A 33 4.28 -19.66 17.37
CA ILE A 33 3.71 -19.77 16.02
C ILE A 33 2.17 -19.86 16.03
N GLU A 34 1.55 -20.47 17.04
CA GLU A 34 0.08 -20.55 17.18
C GLU A 34 -0.59 -19.23 17.61
N GLN A 35 0.12 -18.35 18.34
CA GLN A 35 -0.37 -17.02 18.75
C GLN A 35 -0.06 -15.94 17.70
N MET A 36 0.72 -16.28 16.68
CA MET A 36 1.03 -15.38 15.58
C MET A 36 -0.22 -15.01 14.78
N ASN A 37 -1.20 -15.92 14.67
CA ASN A 37 -2.49 -15.63 14.02
C ASN A 37 -3.24 -14.51 14.74
N THR A 38 -3.37 -14.56 16.07
CA THR A 38 -4.03 -13.49 16.85
C THR A 38 -3.29 -12.16 16.82
N LEU A 39 -1.96 -12.16 16.73
CA LEU A 39 -1.18 -10.92 16.56
C LEU A 39 -1.28 -10.38 15.12
N LEU A 40 -1.27 -11.24 14.11
CA LEU A 40 -1.50 -10.88 12.71
C LEU A 40 -2.92 -10.35 12.50
N ASP A 41 -3.93 -10.93 13.16
CA ASP A 41 -5.31 -10.43 13.13
C ASP A 41 -5.41 -9.04 13.76
N ASN A 42 -4.65 -8.76 14.83
CA ASN A 42 -4.58 -7.42 15.43
C ASN A 42 -3.80 -6.41 14.58
N ILE A 43 -2.81 -6.86 13.78
CA ILE A 43 -2.01 -6.00 12.90
C ILE A 43 -2.71 -5.76 11.55
N ILE A 44 -3.43 -6.76 11.05
CA ILE A 44 -4.16 -6.77 9.78
C ILE A 44 -5.65 -7.03 10.08
N SER A 45 -6.25 -6.08 10.78
CA SER A 45 -7.68 -6.03 11.10
C SER A 45 -8.44 -5.08 10.18
N GLY A 46 -9.77 -5.09 10.25
CA GLY A 46 -10.57 -4.03 9.63
C GLY A 46 -10.15 -2.63 10.09
N GLU A 47 -9.89 -2.41 11.38
CA GLU A 47 -9.41 -1.14 11.92
C GLU A 47 -8.07 -0.70 11.31
N SER A 48 -7.15 -1.65 11.07
CA SER A 48 -5.88 -1.35 10.40
C SER A 48 -6.10 -0.94 8.93
N MET A 49 -7.10 -1.51 8.26
CA MET A 49 -7.46 -1.16 6.88
C MET A 49 -8.14 0.20 6.79
N ASP A 50 -8.88 0.63 7.81
CA ASP A 50 -9.49 1.97 7.85
C ASP A 50 -8.43 3.07 7.72
N GLN A 51 -7.27 2.88 8.35
CA GLN A 51 -6.14 3.83 8.28
C GLN A 51 -5.56 3.98 6.86
N LEU A 52 -5.85 3.04 5.96
CA LEU A 52 -5.42 3.06 4.57
C LEU A 52 -6.43 3.76 3.65
N ILE A 53 -7.65 4.03 4.14
CA ILE A 53 -8.70 4.70 3.38
C ILE A 53 -8.46 6.22 3.44
N GLY A 54 -7.75 6.72 2.44
CA GLY A 54 -7.47 8.14 2.31
C GLY A 54 -7.45 8.61 0.85
N ALA A 55 -7.74 9.91 0.67
CA ALA A 55 -7.74 10.51 -0.65
C ALA A 55 -6.32 10.57 -1.24
N PRO A 56 -6.13 10.16 -2.51
CA PRO A 56 -4.84 10.28 -3.18
C PRO A 56 -4.56 11.72 -3.63
N TYR A 57 -3.28 12.08 -3.69
CA TYR A 57 -2.81 13.40 -4.16
C TYR A 57 -1.32 13.37 -4.52
N GLY A 58 -0.84 14.46 -5.12
CA GLY A 58 0.56 14.68 -5.44
C GLY A 58 0.89 14.38 -6.91
N CYS A 59 2.18 14.13 -7.17
CA CYS A 59 2.67 13.78 -8.51
C CYS A 59 2.24 12.36 -8.91
N GLY A 60 2.51 11.94 -10.15
CA GLY A 60 2.08 10.65 -10.68
C GLY A 60 2.53 9.43 -9.86
N GLU A 61 3.68 9.52 -9.20
CA GLU A 61 4.13 8.46 -8.28
C GLU A 61 3.38 8.49 -6.95
N GLN A 62 3.30 9.66 -6.32
CA GLN A 62 2.64 9.82 -5.01
C GLN A 62 1.14 9.53 -5.09
N ASN A 63 0.49 9.98 -6.17
CA ASN A 63 -0.90 9.69 -6.46
C ASN A 63 -1.13 8.17 -6.54
N MET A 64 -0.28 7.42 -7.24
CA MET A 64 -0.37 5.96 -7.31
C MET A 64 -0.12 5.27 -5.98
N ALA A 65 0.92 5.70 -5.25
CA ALA A 65 1.23 5.16 -3.93
C ALA A 65 0.03 5.31 -2.99
N ARG A 66 -0.57 6.50 -2.95
CA ARG A 66 -1.73 6.80 -2.10
C ARG A 66 -3.01 6.14 -2.58
N MET A 67 -3.26 6.05 -3.89
CA MET A 67 -4.44 5.35 -4.45
C MET A 67 -4.39 3.85 -4.18
N THR A 68 -3.18 3.28 -4.11
CA THR A 68 -3.02 1.85 -3.81
C THR A 68 -3.51 1.49 -2.41
N LEU A 69 -3.43 2.41 -1.45
CA LEU A 69 -3.86 2.19 -0.06
C LEU A 69 -5.37 1.87 0.07
N PRO A 70 -6.31 2.71 -0.40
CA PRO A 70 -7.73 2.36 -0.38
C PRO A 70 -8.05 1.16 -1.28
N LEU A 71 -7.29 0.91 -2.35
CA LEU A 71 -7.47 -0.28 -3.19
C LEU A 71 -7.18 -1.58 -2.43
N ILE A 72 -6.04 -1.65 -1.72
CA ILE A 72 -5.70 -2.84 -0.92
C ILE A 72 -6.66 -3.00 0.26
N ALA A 73 -7.10 -1.91 0.88
CA ALA A 73 -8.08 -1.93 1.96
C ALA A 73 -9.40 -2.53 1.49
N VAL A 74 -9.95 -2.05 0.36
CA VAL A 74 -11.19 -2.59 -0.21
C VAL A 74 -11.04 -4.05 -0.61
N LEU A 75 -9.93 -4.42 -1.26
CA LEU A 75 -9.66 -5.81 -1.63
C LEU A 75 -9.63 -6.74 -0.41
N TYR A 76 -9.04 -6.29 0.70
CA TYR A 76 -9.00 -7.06 1.93
C TYR A 76 -10.38 -7.17 2.56
N LEU A 77 -11.02 -6.03 2.84
CA LEU A 77 -12.29 -5.94 3.55
C LEU A 77 -13.43 -6.64 2.81
N ASP A 78 -13.45 -6.59 1.47
CA ASP A 78 -14.40 -7.35 0.64
C ASP A 78 -14.15 -8.86 0.73
N LYS A 79 -12.88 -9.30 0.74
CA LYS A 79 -12.55 -10.74 0.78
C LYS A 79 -12.77 -11.36 2.16
N THR A 80 -12.61 -10.57 3.22
CA THR A 80 -12.73 -11.03 4.61
C THR A 80 -14.09 -10.71 5.23
N ASN A 81 -14.96 -9.98 4.52
CA ASN A 81 -16.26 -9.50 5.01
C ASN A 81 -16.17 -8.69 6.31
N GLN A 82 -15.11 -7.90 6.49
CA GLN A 82 -14.85 -7.16 7.73
C GLN A 82 -15.37 -5.71 7.76
N TRP A 83 -16.19 -5.30 6.79
CA TRP A 83 -16.74 -3.94 6.71
C TRP A 83 -17.53 -3.50 7.94
N GLU A 84 -18.16 -4.42 8.67
CA GLU A 84 -18.89 -4.10 9.91
C GLU A 84 -17.97 -3.47 10.97
N SER A 85 -16.72 -3.93 11.06
CA SER A 85 -15.74 -3.40 12.03
C SER A 85 -15.25 -1.98 11.70
N VAL A 86 -15.47 -1.51 10.48
CA VAL A 86 -14.97 -0.23 9.95
C VAL A 86 -16.09 0.79 9.70
N GLY A 87 -17.30 0.30 9.41
CA GLY A 87 -18.43 1.09 8.92
C GLY A 87 -18.71 0.79 7.44
N PHE A 88 -19.92 0.35 7.11
CA PHE A 88 -20.26 -0.05 5.73
C PHE A 88 -20.17 1.11 4.73
N GLU A 89 -20.38 2.34 5.18
CA GLU A 89 -20.24 3.56 4.39
C GLU A 89 -18.82 3.79 3.86
N LYS A 90 -17.80 3.32 4.59
CA LYS A 90 -16.38 3.45 4.22
C LYS A 90 -16.05 2.71 2.94
N ARG A 91 -16.81 1.67 2.58
CA ARG A 91 -16.64 0.97 1.30
C ARG A 91 -16.84 1.90 0.12
N ASN A 92 -17.90 2.71 0.16
CA ASN A 92 -18.18 3.67 -0.90
C ASN A 92 -17.13 4.79 -0.91
N GLU A 93 -16.69 5.26 0.27
CA GLU A 93 -15.62 6.25 0.38
C GLU A 93 -14.32 5.76 -0.27
N ALA A 94 -13.88 4.55 0.06
CA ALA A 94 -12.67 3.96 -0.50
C ALA A 94 -12.76 3.80 -2.03
N ILE A 95 -13.91 3.38 -2.56
CA ILE A 95 -14.14 3.30 -4.01
C ILE A 95 -14.09 4.70 -4.66
N GLN A 96 -14.60 5.75 -4.00
CA GLN A 96 -14.45 7.12 -4.51
C GLN A 96 -12.99 7.59 -4.52
N HIS A 97 -12.20 7.23 -3.52
CA HIS A 97 -10.76 7.53 -3.50
C HIS A 97 -10.01 6.81 -4.62
N ILE A 98 -10.33 5.53 -4.89
CA ILE A 98 -9.77 4.76 -6.02
C ILE A 98 -10.14 5.45 -7.35
N LYS A 99 -11.40 5.85 -7.52
CA LYS A 99 -11.86 6.55 -8.72
C LYS A 99 -11.14 7.89 -8.93
N THR A 100 -10.96 8.66 -7.86
CA THR A 100 -10.26 9.94 -7.86
C THR A 100 -8.78 9.76 -8.23
N GLY A 101 -8.12 8.76 -7.64
CA GLY A 101 -6.73 8.44 -7.96
C GLY A 101 -6.56 8.00 -9.40
N HIS A 102 -7.46 7.16 -9.91
CA HIS A 102 -7.45 6.69 -11.30
C HIS A 102 -7.58 7.87 -12.26
N GLN A 103 -8.58 8.73 -12.06
CA GLN A 103 -8.81 9.90 -12.90
C GLN A 103 -7.65 10.89 -12.86
N THR A 104 -7.09 11.14 -11.67
CA THR A 104 -5.89 11.98 -11.51
C THR A 104 -4.70 11.38 -12.25
N GLN A 105 -4.54 10.05 -12.20
CA GLN A 105 -3.41 9.38 -12.81
C GLN A 105 -3.40 9.50 -14.34
N LEU A 106 -4.56 9.58 -14.98
CA LEU A 106 -4.66 9.76 -16.44
C LEU A 106 -3.96 11.04 -16.91
N SER A 107 -3.87 12.07 -16.07
CA SER A 107 -3.15 13.31 -16.41
C SER A 107 -1.65 13.10 -16.64
N PHE A 108 -1.08 12.02 -16.07
CA PHE A 108 0.32 11.65 -16.19
C PHE A 108 0.63 10.63 -17.28
N CYS A 109 -0.39 10.14 -18.01
CA CYS A 109 -0.24 9.22 -19.14
C CYS A 109 0.17 9.97 -20.41
N LYS A 110 1.24 9.55 -21.08
CA LYS A 110 1.68 10.12 -22.36
C LYS A 110 1.01 9.40 -23.55
N ASP A 111 1.22 9.94 -24.74
CA ASP A 111 0.55 9.49 -25.97
C ASP A 111 1.00 8.08 -26.41
N ASP A 112 2.18 7.64 -25.96
CA ASP A 112 2.71 6.28 -26.17
C ASP A 112 2.19 5.26 -25.12
N GLY A 113 1.33 5.68 -24.19
CA GLY A 113 0.80 4.85 -23.11
C GLY A 113 1.70 4.75 -21.87
N SER A 114 2.86 5.42 -21.87
CA SER A 114 3.77 5.45 -20.73
C SER A 114 3.37 6.48 -19.66
N PHE A 115 3.88 6.32 -18.44
CA PHE A 115 3.59 7.22 -17.33
C PHE A 115 4.84 7.93 -16.82
N ALA A 116 4.67 9.21 -16.49
CA ALA A 116 5.72 10.07 -15.93
C ALA A 116 5.31 10.64 -14.57
N VAL A 117 6.29 11.02 -13.74
CA VAL A 117 6.01 11.66 -12.43
C VAL A 117 5.26 12.99 -12.62
N TYR A 118 5.62 13.73 -13.68
CA TYR A 118 4.87 14.86 -14.21
C TYR A 118 4.82 14.71 -15.73
N ARG A 119 3.71 15.10 -16.38
CA ARG A 119 3.51 14.88 -17.83
C ARG A 119 4.61 15.45 -18.73
N PHE A 120 5.22 16.57 -18.31
CA PHE A 120 6.31 17.23 -19.04
C PHE A 120 7.68 16.59 -18.85
N LEU A 121 7.83 15.66 -17.90
CA LEU A 121 9.07 14.90 -17.69
C LEU A 121 9.11 13.65 -18.57
N GLN A 122 10.26 12.99 -18.57
CA GLN A 122 10.41 11.67 -19.17
C GLN A 122 9.62 10.62 -18.38
N SER A 123 9.06 9.67 -19.10
CA SER A 123 8.40 8.52 -18.49
C SER A 123 9.41 7.61 -17.83
N THR A 124 8.94 6.84 -16.86
CA THR A 124 9.79 5.84 -16.19
C THR A 124 9.19 4.46 -16.36
N THR A 125 10.05 3.48 -16.63
CA THR A 125 9.67 2.06 -16.71
C THR A 125 9.01 1.60 -15.41
N TRP A 126 9.58 2.00 -14.27
CA TRP A 126 9.04 1.64 -12.96
C TRP A 126 7.63 2.16 -12.73
N LEU A 127 7.37 3.47 -12.97
CA LEU A 127 6.04 4.03 -12.75
C LEU A 127 5.02 3.44 -13.73
N THR A 128 5.42 3.24 -14.98
CA THR A 128 4.54 2.64 -16.00
C THR A 128 4.13 1.21 -15.61
N ALA A 129 5.09 0.40 -15.14
CA ALA A 129 4.81 -0.95 -14.64
C ALA A 129 3.91 -0.93 -13.38
N TYR A 130 4.17 0.01 -12.47
CA TYR A 130 3.37 0.15 -11.26
C TYR A 130 1.92 0.53 -11.58
N VAL A 131 1.70 1.49 -12.48
CA VAL A 131 0.36 1.87 -12.96
C VAL A 131 -0.34 0.69 -13.60
N ALA A 132 0.31 -0.04 -14.53
CA ALA A 132 -0.29 -1.18 -15.20
C ALA A 132 -0.80 -2.24 -14.21
N LYS A 133 0.01 -2.58 -13.20
CA LYS A 133 -0.37 -3.52 -12.13
C LYS A 133 -1.59 -3.04 -11.35
N VAL A 134 -1.53 -1.81 -10.84
CA VAL A 134 -2.57 -1.29 -9.95
C VAL A 134 -3.87 -1.03 -10.70
N PHE A 135 -3.81 -0.56 -11.95
CA PHE A 135 -4.99 -0.38 -12.79
C PHE A 135 -5.66 -1.71 -13.11
N ALA A 136 -4.88 -2.76 -13.40
CA ALA A 136 -5.45 -4.10 -13.57
C ALA A 136 -6.18 -4.58 -12.31
N MET A 137 -5.61 -4.35 -11.13
CA MET A 137 -6.27 -4.66 -9.84
C MET A 137 -7.53 -3.80 -9.59
N ALA A 138 -7.48 -2.52 -9.93
CA ALA A 138 -8.58 -1.57 -9.71
C ALA A 138 -9.78 -1.80 -10.64
N SER A 139 -9.61 -2.54 -11.74
CA SER A 139 -10.68 -2.86 -12.70
C SER A 139 -11.90 -3.57 -12.09
N ALA A 140 -11.74 -4.19 -10.92
CA ALA A 140 -12.84 -4.78 -10.16
C ALA A 140 -13.76 -3.74 -9.48
N TYR A 141 -13.31 -2.50 -9.32
CA TYR A 141 -13.99 -1.45 -8.54
C TYR A 141 -14.29 -0.19 -9.33
N VAL A 142 -13.48 0.12 -10.32
CA VAL A 142 -13.64 1.30 -11.19
C VAL A 142 -13.48 0.88 -12.64
N HIS A 143 -14.17 1.60 -13.53
CA HIS A 143 -14.01 1.37 -14.97
C HIS A 143 -12.61 1.84 -15.42
N VAL A 144 -11.76 0.89 -15.75
CA VAL A 144 -10.44 1.11 -16.34
C VAL A 144 -10.52 0.76 -17.82
N ASP A 145 -10.22 1.73 -18.69
CA ASP A 145 -10.15 1.45 -20.13
C ASP A 145 -8.97 0.50 -20.41
N SER A 146 -9.28 -0.63 -21.05
CA SER A 146 -8.31 -1.61 -21.50
C SER A 146 -7.17 -1.01 -22.33
N SER A 147 -7.43 0.04 -23.10
CA SER A 147 -6.43 0.74 -23.92
C SER A 147 -5.29 1.30 -23.07
N MET A 148 -5.57 1.74 -21.84
CA MET A 148 -4.58 2.30 -20.91
C MET A 148 -3.61 1.23 -20.41
N VAL A 149 -4.14 0.08 -20.00
CA VAL A 149 -3.30 -1.04 -19.54
C VAL A 149 -2.53 -1.63 -20.71
N CYS A 150 -3.17 -1.83 -21.86
CA CYS A 150 -2.51 -2.32 -23.07
C CYS A 150 -1.41 -1.38 -23.55
N GLY A 151 -1.63 -0.06 -23.50
CA GLY A 151 -0.62 0.96 -23.85
C GLY A 151 0.59 0.89 -22.93
N ALA A 152 0.38 0.85 -21.62
CA ALA A 152 1.45 0.72 -20.64
C ALA A 152 2.26 -0.57 -20.84
N ILE A 153 1.59 -1.71 -21.04
CA ILE A 153 2.26 -2.99 -21.30
C ILE A 153 3.04 -2.96 -22.62
N LYS A 154 2.47 -2.39 -23.68
CA LYS A 154 3.15 -2.22 -24.97
C LYS A 154 4.42 -1.38 -24.83
N PHE A 155 4.36 -0.26 -24.11
CA PHE A 155 5.55 0.56 -23.82
C PHE A 155 6.64 -0.26 -23.11
N LEU A 156 6.28 -1.02 -22.06
CA LEU A 156 7.25 -1.83 -21.30
C LEU A 156 7.92 -2.91 -22.16
N ILE A 157 7.16 -3.58 -23.04
CA ILE A 157 7.72 -4.58 -23.96
C ILE A 157 8.70 -3.92 -24.95
N LEU A 158 8.34 -2.76 -25.50
CA LEU A 158 9.18 -2.07 -26.48
C LEU A 158 10.43 -1.41 -25.89
N GLN A 159 10.43 -1.08 -24.59
CA GLN A 159 11.61 -0.52 -23.90
C GLN A 159 12.64 -1.58 -23.47
N THR A 160 12.30 -2.86 -23.54
CA THR A 160 13.18 -3.97 -23.13
C THR A 160 13.82 -4.71 -24.31
N GLN A 161 13.56 -4.26 -25.54
CA GLN A 161 14.19 -4.72 -26.78
C GLN A 161 15.30 -3.74 -27.19
#